data_AF-A0A1Z4R783-F1
#
_entry.id   AF-A0A1Z4R783-F1
#
_cell.length_a   1.000
_cell.length_b   1.000
_cell.length_c   1.000
_cell.angle_alpha   90.00
_cell.angle_beta   90.00
_cell.angle_gamma   90.00
#
_symmetry.space_group_name_H-M   'P 1'
#
loop_
_entity.id
_entity.type
_entity.pdbx_description
1 polymer ?
#
loop_
_entity_poly.entity_id
_entity_poly.type
_entity_poly.pdbx_seq_one_letter_code
_entity_poly.pdbx_strand_id
1 'polypeptide(L)'
;MLQIRGLVKAAQKAQEQLKIGVAPAEVPSFQKFVLSSVETVERLCADAKVTPHQLPVRSRHAYYFLKNIDLHNLPASTCNLTRTQVQTIGIKNIKTQQRAILWEISQLAASANLKQQNLEYINTSRLIHTLNEVVTAIENICTSQNATPANLTSSSRQIYAWMKFLMVEANLKLHLQTTQRLQLIAQSFCRDYGHDTVKHVIEITNLSGLYRSRWIGDKINLIMSEGFINANEDVFQALVKISLQGKSSEATRIIREYASSDEYSDILLELDLITETSTEDSQGKHYNLDRLFDKINYEYFGAQLTKPRLMWSQFHTYRKFGHYEPARDRIVISLALDEIAIPELVVEFVLYHELLHKYHGEKWVNGRRMVHTPEFRHHESQFQFYDEAEAWLSKLASR
;
A
#
# COMPACT_ATOMS: atom_id res chain seq x y z
N MET A 1 -18.04 18.82 13.99
CA MET A 1 -16.68 18.93 13.39
C MET A 1 -16.84 19.34 11.93
N LEU A 2 -16.39 20.53 11.54
CA LEU A 2 -16.55 21.06 10.18
C LEU A 2 -15.68 20.27 9.19
N GLN A 3 -16.28 19.76 8.10
CA GLN A 3 -15.55 19.08 7.03
C GLN A 3 -15.63 19.88 5.73
N ILE A 4 -14.48 20.35 5.25
CA ILE A 4 -14.38 21.09 3.99
C ILE A 4 -14.08 20.10 2.87
N ARG A 5 -15.11 19.76 2.10
CA ARG A 5 -14.99 18.83 0.97
C ARG A 5 -14.07 19.43 -0.10
N GLY A 6 -13.11 18.63 -0.58
CA GLY A 6 -12.20 19.04 -1.65
C GLY A 6 -10.89 19.70 -1.21
N LEU A 7 -10.77 20.18 0.04
CA LEU A 7 -9.56 20.86 0.54
C LEU A 7 -8.30 19.98 0.43
N VAL A 8 -8.40 18.71 0.84
CA VAL A 8 -7.27 17.77 0.77
C VAL A 8 -6.85 17.51 -0.69
N LYS A 9 -7.81 17.47 -1.63
CA LYS A 9 -7.53 17.32 -3.06
C LYS A 9 -6.89 18.58 -3.65
N ALA A 10 -7.34 19.76 -3.21
CA ALA A 10 -6.77 21.03 -3.64
C ALA A 10 -5.29 21.17 -3.19
N ALA A 11 -4.99 20.79 -1.94
CA ALA A 11 -3.63 20.73 -1.44
C ALA A 11 -2.77 19.71 -2.20
N GLN A 12 -3.30 18.52 -2.50
CA GLN A 12 -2.59 17.52 -3.32
C GLN A 12 -2.28 18.05 -4.72
N LYS A 13 -3.26 18.68 -5.39
CA LYS A 13 -3.06 19.29 -6.72
C LYS A 13 -2.00 20.39 -6.69
N ALA A 14 -2.02 21.27 -5.67
CA ALA A 14 -1.01 22.30 -5.51
C ALA A 14 0.38 21.70 -5.28
N GLN A 15 0.47 20.65 -4.46
CA GLN A 15 1.71 19.95 -4.19
C GLN A 15 2.27 19.24 -5.43
N GLU A 16 1.43 18.64 -6.25
CA GLU A 16 1.82 18.01 -7.52
C GLU A 16 2.36 19.04 -8.52
N GLN A 17 1.69 20.19 -8.67
CA GLN A 17 2.14 21.25 -9.56
C GLN A 17 3.48 21.85 -9.11
N LEU A 18 3.66 22.09 -7.81
CA LEU A 18 4.93 22.60 -7.26
C LEU A 18 6.09 21.60 -7.43
N LYS A 19 5.82 20.30 -7.43
CA LYS A 19 6.85 19.26 -7.68
C LYS A 19 7.35 19.24 -9.12
N ILE A 20 6.48 19.55 -10.09
CA ILE A 20 6.81 19.60 -11.52
C ILE A 20 7.41 20.97 -11.89
N GLY A 21 7.14 21.98 -11.08
CA GLY A 21 7.43 23.37 -11.36
C GLY A 21 6.26 24.04 -12.10
N VAL A 22 6.04 25.32 -11.82
CA VAL A 22 4.97 26.11 -12.44
C VAL A 22 5.54 26.83 -13.66
N ALA A 23 5.01 26.52 -14.84
CA ALA A 23 5.45 27.19 -16.06
C ALA A 23 5.16 28.71 -15.96
N PRO A 24 6.02 29.60 -16.48
CA PRO A 24 5.83 31.04 -16.34
C PRO A 24 4.44 31.56 -16.80
N ALA A 25 3.86 30.93 -17.83
CA ALA A 25 2.52 31.26 -18.33
C ALA A 25 1.38 30.81 -17.38
N GLU A 26 1.63 29.84 -16.50
CA GLU A 26 0.65 29.27 -15.56
C GLU A 26 0.76 29.86 -14.15
N VAL A 27 1.82 30.63 -13.86
CA VAL A 27 2.01 31.27 -12.54
C VAL A 27 0.80 32.07 -12.08
N PRO A 28 0.18 32.95 -12.90
CA PRO A 28 -0.96 33.75 -12.46
C PRO A 28 -2.19 32.90 -12.13
N SER A 29 -2.44 31.82 -12.89
CA SER A 29 -3.58 30.94 -12.67
C SER A 29 -3.38 30.06 -11.42
N PHE A 30 -2.14 29.62 -11.17
CA PHE A 30 -1.76 28.87 -9.99
C PHE A 30 -1.87 29.70 -8.70
N GLN A 31 -1.34 30.92 -8.71
CA GLN A 31 -1.46 31.85 -7.58
C GLN A 31 -2.94 32.10 -7.23
N LYS A 32 -3.77 32.38 -8.24
CA LYS A 32 -5.22 32.58 -8.05
C LYS A 32 -5.90 31.34 -7.47
N PHE A 33 -5.51 30.15 -7.91
CA PHE A 33 -6.04 28.89 -7.38
C PHE A 33 -5.69 28.68 -5.89
N VAL A 34 -4.44 28.92 -5.49
CA VAL A 34 -4.02 28.77 -4.08
C VAL A 34 -4.73 29.79 -3.20
N LEU A 35 -4.73 31.07 -3.58
CA LEU A 35 -5.38 32.15 -2.84
C LEU A 35 -6.89 31.90 -2.65
N SER A 36 -7.61 31.58 -3.74
CA SER A 36 -9.05 31.31 -3.66
C SER A 36 -9.37 30.07 -2.81
N SER A 37 -8.48 29.07 -2.78
CA SER A 37 -8.63 27.89 -1.92
C SER A 37 -8.47 28.24 -0.44
N VAL A 38 -7.48 29.09 -0.09
CA VAL A 38 -7.26 29.56 1.29
C VAL A 38 -8.41 30.45 1.74
N GLU A 39 -8.82 31.44 0.94
CA GLU A 39 -9.94 32.33 1.24
C GLU A 39 -11.25 31.59 1.44
N THR A 40 -11.51 30.55 0.64
CA THR A 40 -12.72 29.73 0.78
C THR A 40 -12.73 28.98 2.11
N VAL A 41 -11.57 28.47 2.55
CA VAL A 41 -11.46 27.80 3.85
C VAL A 41 -11.67 28.78 5.00
N GLU A 42 -11.06 29.97 4.93
CA GLU A 42 -11.17 30.99 5.96
C GLU A 42 -12.62 31.50 6.08
N ARG A 43 -13.30 31.71 4.96
CA ARG A 43 -14.73 32.06 4.93
C ARG A 43 -15.60 31.00 5.57
N LEU A 44 -15.44 29.73 5.19
CA LEU A 44 -16.22 28.62 5.76
C LEU A 44 -15.95 28.42 7.26
N CYS A 45 -14.73 28.69 7.72
CA CYS A 45 -14.39 28.67 9.14
C CYS A 45 -15.07 29.81 9.89
N ALA A 46 -15.07 31.02 9.33
CA ALA A 46 -15.75 32.18 9.89
C ALA A 46 -17.27 31.98 10.01
N ASP A 47 -17.92 31.48 8.94
CA ASP A 47 -19.36 31.20 8.91
C ASP A 47 -19.76 30.17 9.97
N ALA A 48 -18.91 29.18 10.20
CA ALA A 48 -19.11 28.13 11.20
C ALA A 48 -18.60 28.51 12.61
N LYS A 49 -18.10 29.74 12.81
CA LYS A 49 -17.50 30.21 14.08
C LYS A 49 -16.41 29.27 14.64
N VAL A 50 -15.62 28.68 13.75
CA VAL A 50 -14.48 27.80 14.11
C VAL A 50 -13.19 28.39 13.55
N THR A 51 -12.06 28.05 14.17
CA THR A 51 -10.74 28.42 13.66
C THR A 51 -10.15 27.29 12.79
N PRO A 52 -9.28 27.59 11.81
CA PRO A 52 -8.62 26.56 11.00
C PRO A 52 -7.85 25.49 11.81
N HIS A 53 -7.38 25.82 13.03
CA HIS A 53 -6.73 24.88 13.95
C HIS A 53 -7.68 23.80 14.49
N GLN A 54 -8.98 24.07 14.51
CA GLN A 54 -10.02 23.16 14.98
C GLN A 54 -10.56 22.24 13.87
N LEU A 55 -10.03 22.35 12.64
CA LEU A 55 -10.33 21.43 11.56
C LEU A 55 -9.78 20.02 11.85
N PRO A 56 -10.39 18.96 11.29
CA PRO A 56 -9.83 17.61 11.33
C PRO A 56 -8.38 17.60 10.84
N VAL A 57 -7.52 16.76 11.44
CA VAL A 57 -6.06 16.74 11.21
C VAL A 57 -5.67 16.84 9.73
N ARG A 58 -6.28 16.04 8.85
CA ARG A 58 -5.98 16.06 7.41
C ARG A 58 -6.36 17.37 6.72
N SER A 59 -7.51 17.94 7.07
CA SER A 59 -7.98 19.23 6.53
C SER A 59 -7.16 20.39 7.07
N ARG A 60 -6.77 20.34 8.34
CA ARG A 60 -5.88 21.31 8.97
C ARG A 60 -4.51 21.36 8.27
N HIS A 61 -3.89 20.20 8.04
CA HIS A 61 -2.59 20.11 7.37
C HIS A 61 -2.68 20.62 5.92
N ALA A 62 -3.76 20.28 5.21
CA ALA A 62 -4.00 20.77 3.84
C ALA A 62 -4.15 22.30 3.77
N TYR A 63 -4.83 22.91 4.75
CA TYR A 63 -4.95 24.37 4.84
C TYR A 63 -3.59 25.04 5.09
N TYR A 64 -2.83 24.61 6.09
CA TYR A 64 -1.53 25.23 6.39
C TYR A 64 -0.51 25.02 5.28
N PHE A 65 -0.55 23.87 4.60
CA PHE A 65 0.25 23.65 3.41
C PHE A 65 -0.03 24.73 2.35
N LEU A 66 -1.29 24.92 1.95
CA LEU A 66 -1.67 25.92 0.94
C LEU A 66 -1.33 27.35 1.37
N LYS A 67 -1.54 27.67 2.65
CA LYS A 67 -1.28 29.00 3.21
C LYS A 67 0.22 29.35 3.27
N ASN A 68 1.08 28.34 3.39
CA ASN A 68 2.53 28.52 3.52
C ASN A 68 3.29 28.36 2.19
N ILE A 69 2.59 28.21 1.05
CA ILE A 69 3.24 28.24 -0.27
C ILE A 69 3.76 29.65 -0.50
N ASP A 70 5.06 29.79 -0.76
CA ASP A 70 5.64 31.05 -1.22
C ASP A 70 5.23 31.31 -2.68
N LEU A 71 4.22 32.16 -2.86
CA LEU A 71 3.66 32.49 -4.16
C LEU A 71 4.57 33.40 -5.00
N HIS A 72 5.59 34.01 -4.40
CA HIS A 72 6.54 34.90 -5.10
C HIS A 72 7.79 34.17 -5.59
N ASN A 73 8.07 32.98 -5.04
CA ASN A 73 9.22 32.17 -5.39
C ASN A 73 8.82 30.73 -5.75
N LEU A 74 8.02 30.62 -6.82
CA LEU A 74 7.55 29.33 -7.31
C LEU A 74 8.65 28.60 -8.10
N PRO A 75 8.82 27.28 -7.93
CA PRO A 75 9.81 26.51 -8.66
C PRO A 75 9.49 26.57 -10.16
N ALA A 76 10.46 27.03 -10.97
CA ALA A 76 10.33 27.06 -12.42
C ALA A 76 10.41 25.64 -12.99
N SER A 77 9.60 25.33 -14.01
CA SER A 77 9.71 24.06 -14.73
C SER A 77 11.09 23.96 -15.41
N THR A 78 12.00 23.14 -14.88
CA THR A 78 13.31 22.92 -15.49
C THR A 78 13.19 21.97 -16.68
N CYS A 79 13.57 22.45 -17.86
CA CYS A 79 13.68 21.64 -19.07
C CYS A 79 14.99 20.83 -19.05
N ASN A 80 14.90 19.55 -19.42
CA ASN A 80 15.97 18.59 -19.76
C ASN A 80 16.85 17.99 -18.64
N LEU A 81 16.30 16.98 -17.98
CA LEU A 81 16.96 15.67 -17.87
C LEU A 81 15.91 14.63 -18.29
N THR A 82 16.17 13.89 -19.36
CA THR A 82 15.40 12.72 -19.81
C THR A 82 15.51 11.60 -18.78
N ARG A 83 14.86 11.76 -17.63
CA ARG A 83 14.18 10.64 -17.02
C ARG A 83 12.98 10.43 -17.93
N THR A 84 12.91 9.31 -18.64
CA THR A 84 11.69 8.91 -19.34
C THR A 84 10.59 9.04 -18.30
N GLN A 85 9.75 10.09 -18.39
CA GLN A 85 8.63 10.25 -17.47
C GLN A 85 7.77 9.04 -17.73
N VAL A 86 7.88 8.04 -16.86
CA VAL A 86 7.13 6.81 -16.95
C VAL A 86 5.68 7.19 -16.70
N GLN A 87 4.96 7.52 -17.78
CA GLN A 87 3.61 8.05 -17.72
C GLN A 87 2.74 7.02 -17.01
N THR A 88 2.22 7.38 -15.84
CA THR A 88 1.43 6.46 -15.04
C THR A 88 0.04 6.32 -15.65
N ILE A 89 -0.37 5.11 -15.98
CA ILE A 89 -1.65 4.83 -16.64
C ILE A 89 -2.71 4.47 -15.60
N GLY A 90 -3.77 5.28 -15.54
CA GLY A 90 -4.95 4.99 -14.73
C GLY A 90 -6.02 4.26 -15.54
N ILE A 91 -6.40 3.06 -15.13
CA ILE A 91 -7.50 2.33 -15.78
C ILE A 91 -8.84 2.80 -15.21
N LYS A 92 -9.69 3.36 -16.08
CA LYS A 92 -11.05 3.76 -15.71
C LYS A 92 -11.88 2.51 -15.32
N ASN A 93 -12.69 2.63 -14.28
CA ASN A 93 -13.63 1.59 -13.82
C ASN A 93 -13.00 0.26 -13.35
N ILE A 94 -11.68 0.15 -13.23
CA ILE A 94 -11.02 -1.10 -12.80
C ILE A 94 -11.51 -1.62 -11.45
N LYS A 95 -11.83 -0.73 -10.49
CA LYS A 95 -12.41 -1.09 -9.19
C LYS A 95 -13.84 -1.62 -9.32
N THR A 96 -14.60 -1.14 -10.29
CA THR A 96 -15.96 -1.63 -10.56
C THR A 96 -15.88 -3.04 -11.15
N GLN A 97 -14.95 -3.27 -12.09
CA GLN A 97 -14.68 -4.60 -12.66
C GLN A 97 -14.22 -5.58 -11.59
N GLN A 98 -13.29 -5.18 -10.73
CA GLN A 98 -12.84 -5.99 -9.58
C GLN A 98 -14.01 -6.43 -8.70
N ARG A 99 -14.92 -5.50 -8.35
CA ARG A 99 -16.10 -5.81 -7.53
C ARG A 99 -17.06 -6.77 -8.22
N ALA A 100 -17.24 -6.66 -9.53
CA ALA A 100 -18.08 -7.60 -10.28
C ALA A 100 -17.49 -9.01 -10.25
N ILE A 101 -16.17 -9.13 -10.42
CA ILE A 101 -15.46 -10.41 -10.33
C ILE A 101 -15.52 -11.00 -8.91
N LEU A 102 -15.25 -10.20 -7.88
CA LEU A 102 -15.38 -10.62 -6.48
C LEU A 102 -16.80 -11.10 -6.14
N TRP A 103 -17.80 -10.40 -6.67
CA TRP A 103 -19.20 -10.82 -6.50
C TRP A 103 -19.47 -12.16 -7.18
N GLU A 104 -19.00 -12.36 -8.41
CA GLU A 104 -19.15 -13.64 -9.14
C GLU A 104 -18.46 -14.79 -8.41
N ILE A 105 -17.22 -14.59 -7.93
CA ILE A 105 -16.48 -15.53 -7.08
C ILE A 105 -17.30 -15.90 -5.84
N SER A 106 -17.86 -14.89 -5.14
CA SER A 106 -18.67 -15.12 -3.94
C SER A 106 -19.91 -15.96 -4.23
N GLN A 107 -20.55 -15.81 -5.40
CA GLN A 107 -21.72 -16.61 -5.78
C GLN A 107 -21.34 -18.04 -6.16
N LEU A 108 -20.25 -18.20 -6.92
CA LEU A 108 -19.73 -19.52 -7.29
C LEU A 108 -19.35 -20.32 -6.04
N ALA A 109 -18.62 -19.71 -5.11
CA ALA A 109 -18.25 -20.32 -3.82
C ALA A 109 -19.48 -20.73 -2.99
N ALA A 110 -20.51 -19.88 -2.94
CA ALA A 110 -21.75 -20.19 -2.21
C ALA A 110 -22.55 -21.32 -2.86
N SER A 111 -22.61 -21.37 -4.20
CA SER A 111 -23.38 -22.37 -4.95
C SER A 111 -22.80 -23.78 -4.91
N ALA A 112 -21.47 -23.92 -4.76
CA ALA A 112 -20.79 -25.19 -4.62
C ALA A 112 -21.21 -26.00 -3.38
N ASN A 113 -21.96 -25.38 -2.46
CA ASN A 113 -22.50 -25.98 -1.25
C ASN A 113 -23.73 -26.90 -1.51
N LEU A 114 -24.39 -26.81 -2.67
CA LEU A 114 -25.74 -27.37 -2.81
C LEU A 114 -25.85 -28.79 -3.41
N LYS A 115 -24.80 -29.38 -4.01
CA LYS A 115 -24.99 -30.66 -4.74
C LYS A 115 -23.96 -31.77 -4.58
N GLN A 116 -22.72 -31.53 -4.15
CA GLN A 116 -21.75 -32.58 -3.88
C GLN A 116 -20.49 -31.93 -3.30
N GLN A 117 -19.82 -32.59 -2.36
CA GLN A 117 -18.55 -32.16 -1.77
C GLN A 117 -17.36 -32.16 -2.77
N ASN A 118 -17.63 -32.15 -4.08
CA ASN A 118 -16.65 -32.16 -5.15
C ASN A 118 -16.67 -30.84 -5.91
N LEU A 119 -15.63 -30.03 -5.68
CA LEU A 119 -15.33 -28.79 -6.40
C LEU A 119 -14.94 -28.99 -7.88
N GLU A 120 -14.92 -30.22 -8.38
CA GLU A 120 -14.55 -30.56 -9.76
C GLU A 120 -15.56 -30.06 -10.82
N TYR A 121 -16.75 -29.59 -10.42
CA TYR A 121 -17.82 -29.19 -11.35
C TYR A 121 -18.31 -27.75 -11.18
N ILE A 122 -17.54 -26.86 -10.54
CA ILE A 122 -17.87 -25.42 -10.60
C ILE A 122 -17.62 -24.94 -12.03
N ASN A 123 -18.67 -24.52 -12.73
CA ASN A 123 -18.53 -23.90 -14.04
C ASN A 123 -17.94 -22.49 -13.88
N THR A 124 -16.62 -22.40 -14.09
CA THR A 124 -15.84 -21.16 -14.03
C THR A 124 -15.68 -20.49 -15.39
N SER A 125 -16.25 -21.04 -16.47
CA SER A 125 -16.00 -20.59 -17.85
C SER A 125 -16.36 -19.11 -18.06
N ARG A 126 -17.47 -18.66 -17.45
CA ARG A 126 -17.88 -17.25 -17.51
C ARG A 126 -16.88 -16.35 -16.77
N LEU A 127 -16.49 -16.72 -15.57
CA LEU A 127 -15.53 -15.98 -14.75
C LEU A 127 -14.16 -15.88 -15.45
N ILE A 128 -13.68 -16.99 -16.00
CA ILE A 128 -12.44 -17.05 -16.78
C ILE A 128 -12.54 -16.14 -18.02
N HIS A 129 -13.68 -16.16 -18.72
CA HIS A 129 -13.90 -15.27 -19.85
C HIS A 129 -13.84 -13.79 -19.44
N THR A 130 -14.56 -13.41 -18.38
CA THR A 130 -14.52 -12.03 -17.86
C THR A 130 -13.12 -11.60 -17.40
N LEU A 131 -12.37 -12.49 -16.73
CA LEU A 131 -10.97 -12.23 -16.36
C LEU A 131 -10.11 -11.97 -17.60
N ASN A 132 -10.20 -12.84 -18.61
CA ASN A 132 -9.46 -12.70 -19.86
C ASN A 132 -9.81 -11.40 -20.58
N GLU A 133 -11.09 -11.05 -20.71
CA GLU A 133 -11.53 -9.82 -21.36
C GLU A 133 -10.96 -8.57 -20.68
N VAL A 134 -11.06 -8.51 -19.34
CA VAL A 134 -10.58 -7.35 -18.57
C VAL A 134 -9.05 -7.23 -18.63
N VAL A 135 -8.34 -8.34 -18.43
CA VAL A 135 -6.87 -8.36 -18.49
C VAL A 135 -6.36 -7.98 -19.88
N THR A 136 -6.94 -8.57 -20.93
CA THR A 136 -6.57 -8.26 -22.33
C THR A 136 -6.86 -6.80 -22.66
N ALA A 137 -7.99 -6.25 -22.19
CA ALA A 137 -8.30 -4.84 -22.38
C ALA A 137 -7.27 -3.92 -21.69
N ILE A 138 -6.83 -4.25 -20.48
CA ILE A 138 -5.78 -3.50 -19.76
C ILE A 138 -4.45 -3.58 -20.52
N GLU A 139 -4.06 -4.77 -20.97
CA GLU A 139 -2.82 -4.98 -21.73
C GLU A 139 -2.84 -4.20 -23.05
N ASN A 140 -3.95 -4.22 -23.78
CA ASN A 140 -4.12 -3.43 -25.01
C ASN A 140 -4.03 -1.92 -24.75
N ILE A 141 -4.60 -1.43 -23.64
CA ILE A 141 -4.48 -0.02 -23.24
C ILE A 141 -3.02 0.34 -22.97
N CYS A 142 -2.26 -0.54 -22.32
CA CYS A 142 -0.84 -0.32 -22.04
C CYS A 142 -0.03 -0.31 -23.34
N THR A 143 -0.20 -1.33 -24.19
CA THR A 143 0.49 -1.45 -25.49
C THR A 143 0.19 -0.26 -26.40
N SER A 144 -1.05 0.22 -26.47
CA SER A 144 -1.44 1.39 -27.27
C SER A 144 -0.75 2.70 -26.84
N GLN A 145 -0.24 2.74 -25.61
CA GLN A 145 0.49 3.87 -25.04
C GLN A 145 2.01 3.60 -24.97
N ASN A 146 2.52 2.57 -25.67
CA ASN A 146 3.91 2.12 -25.59
C ASN A 146 4.37 1.89 -24.14
N ALA A 147 3.48 1.31 -23.34
CA ALA A 147 3.67 1.05 -21.93
C ALA A 147 3.39 -0.43 -21.61
N THR A 148 3.76 -0.84 -20.41
CA THR A 148 3.54 -2.15 -19.81
C THR A 148 2.61 -2.02 -18.60
N PRO A 149 2.06 -3.12 -18.07
CA PRO A 149 1.32 -3.11 -16.81
C PRO A 149 2.10 -2.55 -15.60
N ALA A 150 3.44 -2.50 -15.66
CA ALA A 150 4.26 -1.83 -14.65
C ALA A 150 4.11 -0.30 -14.66
N ASN A 151 3.54 0.28 -15.71
CA ASN A 151 3.26 1.72 -15.78
C ASN A 151 1.89 2.07 -15.19
N LEU A 152 1.12 1.09 -14.72
CA LEU A 152 -0.18 1.34 -14.08
C LEU A 152 -0.03 2.12 -12.76
N THR A 153 -1.08 2.83 -12.34
CA THR A 153 -1.15 3.36 -10.97
C THR A 153 -1.06 2.21 -9.95
N SER A 154 -0.53 2.45 -8.75
CA SER A 154 -0.39 1.41 -7.71
C SER A 154 -1.68 0.61 -7.49
N SER A 155 -2.84 1.28 -7.39
CA SER A 155 -4.13 0.60 -7.21
C SER A 155 -4.57 -0.18 -8.46
N SER A 156 -4.29 0.31 -9.67
CA SER A 156 -4.62 -0.43 -10.89
C SER A 156 -3.71 -1.65 -11.07
N ARG A 157 -2.42 -1.49 -10.77
CA ARG A 157 -1.42 -2.55 -10.80
C ARG A 157 -1.79 -3.71 -9.87
N GLN A 158 -2.15 -3.41 -8.62
CA GLN A 158 -2.58 -4.46 -7.67
C GLN A 158 -3.78 -5.26 -8.16
N ILE A 159 -4.77 -4.58 -8.75
CA ILE A 159 -5.98 -5.23 -9.26
C ILE A 159 -5.65 -6.07 -10.50
N TYR A 160 -4.85 -5.53 -11.42
CA TYR A 160 -4.37 -6.27 -12.58
C TYR A 160 -3.58 -7.53 -12.17
N ALA A 161 -2.64 -7.38 -11.22
CA ALA A 161 -1.84 -8.49 -10.69
C ALA A 161 -2.73 -9.62 -10.17
N TRP A 162 -3.72 -9.24 -9.35
CA TRP A 162 -4.68 -10.15 -8.78
C TRP A 162 -5.53 -10.86 -9.85
N MET A 163 -6.04 -10.12 -10.86
CA MET A 163 -6.80 -10.72 -11.96
C MET A 163 -5.94 -11.71 -12.77
N LYS A 164 -4.68 -11.35 -13.07
CA LYS A 164 -3.77 -12.23 -13.82
C LYS A 164 -3.37 -13.47 -13.00
N PHE A 165 -3.17 -13.32 -11.69
CA PHE A 165 -2.94 -14.43 -10.76
C PHE A 165 -4.09 -15.44 -10.81
N LEU A 166 -5.33 -14.96 -10.83
CA LEU A 166 -6.53 -15.78 -10.95
C LEU A 166 -6.76 -16.37 -12.35
N MET A 167 -5.99 -16.01 -13.37
CA MET A 167 -6.06 -16.68 -14.67
C MET A 167 -5.37 -18.04 -14.67
N VAL A 168 -4.51 -18.30 -13.68
CA VAL A 168 -3.93 -19.63 -13.47
C VAL A 168 -5.00 -20.53 -12.82
N GLU A 169 -5.31 -21.66 -13.44
CA GLU A 169 -6.40 -22.54 -13.02
C GLU A 169 -6.26 -23.01 -11.57
N ALA A 170 -5.05 -23.40 -11.16
CA ALA A 170 -4.76 -23.83 -9.79
C ALA A 170 -5.05 -22.72 -8.77
N ASN A 171 -4.63 -21.49 -9.06
CA ASN A 171 -4.83 -20.32 -8.20
C ASN A 171 -6.32 -19.96 -8.11
N LEU A 172 -7.05 -19.99 -9.22
CA LEU A 172 -8.49 -19.74 -9.24
C LEU A 172 -9.26 -20.77 -8.42
N LYS A 173 -8.93 -22.06 -8.60
CA LYS A 173 -9.55 -23.16 -7.85
C LYS A 173 -9.31 -22.98 -6.36
N LEU A 174 -8.07 -22.71 -5.95
CA LEU A 174 -7.71 -22.47 -4.57
C LEU A 174 -8.44 -21.24 -4.01
N HIS A 175 -8.54 -20.14 -4.77
CA HIS A 175 -9.27 -18.94 -4.36
C HIS A 175 -10.75 -19.22 -4.09
N LEU A 176 -11.41 -19.96 -4.97
CA LEU A 176 -12.81 -20.35 -4.82
C LEU A 176 -13.01 -21.27 -3.61
N GLN A 177 -12.13 -22.25 -3.42
CA GLN A 177 -12.13 -23.15 -2.27
C GLN A 177 -11.99 -22.40 -0.95
N THR A 178 -11.01 -21.51 -0.87
CA THR A 178 -10.75 -20.72 0.33
C THR A 178 -11.89 -19.75 0.63
N THR A 179 -12.45 -19.10 -0.40
CA THR A 179 -13.64 -18.26 -0.26
C THR A 179 -14.82 -19.06 0.28
N GLN A 180 -15.05 -20.27 -0.23
CA GLN A 180 -16.12 -21.17 0.25
C GLN A 180 -15.92 -21.56 1.71
N ARG A 181 -14.70 -21.98 2.10
CA ARG A 181 -14.38 -22.34 3.49
C ARG A 181 -14.65 -21.18 4.45
N LEU A 182 -14.17 -19.99 4.12
CA LEU A 182 -14.40 -18.79 4.91
C LEU A 182 -15.90 -18.46 5.04
N GLN A 183 -16.68 -18.62 3.98
CA GLN A 183 -18.13 -18.42 4.02
C GLN A 183 -18.82 -19.42 4.96
N LEU A 184 -18.39 -20.69 4.96
CA LEU A 184 -18.92 -21.72 5.86
C LEU A 184 -18.60 -21.43 7.32
N ILE A 185 -17.35 -21.04 7.61
CA ILE A 185 -16.91 -20.63 8.96
C ILE A 185 -17.73 -19.42 9.43
N ALA A 186 -17.88 -18.40 8.57
CA ALA A 186 -18.68 -17.23 8.89
C ALA A 186 -20.16 -17.56 9.15
N GLN A 187 -20.76 -18.45 8.35
CA GLN A 187 -22.12 -18.91 8.60
C GLN A 187 -22.24 -19.65 9.94
N SER A 188 -21.27 -20.49 10.29
CA SER A 188 -21.27 -21.18 11.59
C SER A 188 -21.17 -20.19 12.74
N PHE A 189 -20.19 -19.29 12.71
CA PHE A 189 -19.97 -18.33 13.79
C PHE A 189 -21.09 -17.28 13.91
N CYS A 190 -21.71 -16.89 12.80
CA CYS A 190 -22.89 -16.04 12.86
C CYS A 190 -24.01 -16.71 13.67
N ARG A 191 -24.22 -18.03 13.52
CA ARG A 191 -25.18 -18.77 14.36
C ARG A 191 -24.78 -18.80 15.82
N ASP A 192 -23.52 -19.13 16.09
CA ASP A 192 -23.01 -19.26 17.46
C ASP A 192 -23.05 -17.93 18.24
N TYR A 193 -22.93 -16.80 17.54
CA TYR A 193 -22.94 -15.46 18.15
C TYR A 193 -24.28 -14.72 18.05
N GLY A 194 -25.36 -15.38 17.62
CA GLY A 194 -26.69 -14.77 17.54
C GLY A 194 -26.83 -13.70 16.45
N HIS A 195 -26.06 -13.85 15.37
CA HIS A 195 -26.04 -13.00 14.18
C HIS A 195 -26.65 -13.69 12.95
N ASP A 196 -27.65 -14.56 13.14
CA ASP A 196 -28.28 -15.38 12.09
C ASP A 196 -28.78 -14.60 10.87
N THR A 197 -29.21 -13.36 11.09
CA THR A 197 -29.77 -12.50 10.04
C THR A 197 -28.72 -11.63 9.35
N VAL A 198 -27.47 -11.63 9.84
CA VAL A 198 -26.39 -10.77 9.35
C VAL A 198 -25.77 -11.36 8.10
N LYS A 199 -25.74 -10.58 7.02
CA LYS A 199 -25.08 -10.98 5.78
C LYS A 199 -23.57 -10.82 5.92
N HIS A 200 -22.83 -11.91 5.85
CA HIS A 200 -21.36 -11.87 5.82
C HIS A 200 -20.86 -11.89 4.38
N VAL A 201 -20.01 -10.92 4.03
CA VAL A 201 -19.37 -10.86 2.72
C VAL A 201 -17.86 -10.91 2.89
N ILE A 202 -17.27 -11.86 2.18
CA ILE A 202 -15.86 -12.21 2.27
C ILE A 202 -15.24 -11.95 0.90
N GLU A 203 -14.19 -11.14 0.89
CA GLU A 203 -13.46 -10.78 -0.31
C GLU A 203 -11.97 -11.06 -0.06
N ILE A 204 -11.34 -11.85 -0.92
CA ILE A 204 -9.89 -12.09 -0.92
C ILE A 204 -9.31 -11.32 -2.12
N THR A 205 -8.27 -10.52 -1.91
CA THR A 205 -7.65 -9.73 -2.99
C THR A 205 -6.21 -9.32 -2.69
N ASN A 206 -5.47 -8.78 -3.67
CA ASN A 206 -4.14 -8.21 -3.46
C ASN A 206 -4.20 -6.91 -2.63
N LEU A 207 -4.30 -7.07 -1.32
CA LEU A 207 -4.43 -6.00 -0.33
C LEU A 207 -3.06 -5.67 0.28
N SER A 208 -2.72 -4.38 0.38
CA SER A 208 -1.46 -3.94 1.02
C SER A 208 -1.36 -4.24 2.53
N GLY A 209 -2.48 -4.49 3.20
CA GLY A 209 -2.52 -4.89 4.61
C GLY A 209 -3.11 -6.29 4.75
N LEU A 210 -3.03 -6.87 5.94
CA LEU A 210 -3.49 -8.25 6.16
C LEU A 210 -5.00 -8.41 5.93
N TYR A 211 -5.81 -7.56 6.56
CA TYR A 211 -7.26 -7.59 6.43
C TYR A 211 -7.90 -6.27 6.85
N ARG A 212 -9.16 -6.07 6.45
CA ARG A 212 -10.04 -4.98 6.87
C ARG A 212 -11.44 -5.54 7.08
N SER A 213 -12.05 -5.20 8.21
CA SER A 213 -13.44 -5.54 8.49
C SER A 213 -14.25 -4.29 8.80
N ARG A 214 -15.50 -4.25 8.35
CA ARG A 214 -16.44 -3.17 8.66
C ARG A 214 -17.88 -3.68 8.67
N TRP A 215 -18.62 -3.26 9.69
CA TRP A 215 -20.07 -3.33 9.74
C TRP A 215 -20.70 -2.23 8.89
N ILE A 216 -21.63 -2.61 8.00
CA ILE A 216 -22.39 -1.74 7.13
C ILE A 216 -23.86 -2.15 7.26
N GLY A 217 -24.57 -1.53 8.20
CA GLY A 217 -25.95 -1.94 8.52
C GLY A 217 -26.00 -3.36 9.06
N ASP A 218 -26.78 -4.22 8.41
CA ASP A 218 -26.96 -5.65 8.69
C ASP A 218 -25.93 -6.53 7.96
N LYS A 219 -24.87 -5.93 7.41
CA LYS A 219 -23.85 -6.63 6.64
C LYS A 219 -22.46 -6.43 7.24
N ILE A 220 -21.69 -7.51 7.35
CA ILE A 220 -20.27 -7.47 7.70
C ILE A 220 -19.48 -7.70 6.42
N ASN A 221 -18.59 -6.76 6.09
CA ASN A 221 -17.64 -6.94 5.00
C ASN A 221 -16.25 -7.23 5.57
N LEU A 222 -15.71 -8.41 5.27
CA LEU A 222 -14.35 -8.84 5.58
C LEU A 222 -13.56 -8.93 4.27
N ILE A 223 -12.57 -8.05 4.12
CA ILE A 223 -11.64 -8.05 2.99
C ILE A 223 -10.27 -8.49 3.52
N MET A 224 -9.64 -9.48 2.91
CA MET A 224 -8.32 -9.98 3.30
C MET A 224 -7.34 -10.04 2.13
N SER A 225 -6.06 -10.07 2.49
CA SER A 225 -4.95 -10.27 1.56
C SER A 225 -5.00 -11.66 0.92
N GLU A 226 -4.69 -11.74 -0.37
CA GLU A 226 -4.51 -12.98 -1.13
C GLU A 226 -3.45 -13.90 -0.52
N GLY A 227 -2.48 -13.37 0.23
CA GLY A 227 -1.49 -14.21 0.92
C GLY A 227 -2.10 -15.23 1.90
N PHE A 228 -3.35 -15.03 2.35
CA PHE A 228 -4.06 -15.99 3.20
C PHE A 228 -4.66 -17.17 2.44
N ILE A 229 -4.52 -17.24 1.11
CA ILE A 229 -5.22 -18.24 0.29
C ILE A 229 -4.85 -19.70 0.65
N ASN A 230 -3.65 -19.93 1.18
CA ASN A 230 -3.12 -21.22 1.65
C ASN A 230 -3.26 -21.44 3.18
N ALA A 231 -3.90 -20.53 3.90
CA ALA A 231 -3.93 -20.59 5.35
C ALA A 231 -4.70 -21.82 5.86
N ASN A 232 -4.36 -22.25 7.07
CA ASN A 232 -5.08 -23.33 7.73
C ASN A 232 -6.40 -22.85 8.34
N GLU A 233 -7.19 -23.81 8.80
CA GLU A 233 -8.52 -23.55 9.38
C GLU A 233 -8.46 -22.62 10.60
N ASP A 234 -7.44 -22.74 11.45
CA ASP A 234 -7.28 -21.90 12.64
C ASP A 234 -7.11 -20.42 12.28
N VAL A 235 -6.33 -20.13 11.23
CA VAL A 235 -6.15 -18.76 10.71
C VAL A 235 -7.45 -18.23 10.12
N PHE A 236 -8.21 -19.05 9.38
CA PHE A 236 -9.50 -18.65 8.83
C PHE A 236 -10.53 -18.35 9.92
N GLN A 237 -10.62 -19.22 10.94
CA GLN A 237 -11.46 -18.98 12.11
C GLN A 237 -11.07 -17.71 12.85
N ALA A 238 -9.77 -17.44 13.02
CA ALA A 238 -9.28 -16.21 13.63
C ALA A 238 -9.70 -14.96 12.82
N LEU A 239 -9.56 -14.99 11.48
CA LEU A 239 -9.96 -13.89 10.60
C LEU A 239 -11.46 -13.59 10.68
N VAL A 240 -12.29 -14.63 10.64
CA VAL A 240 -13.75 -14.51 10.74
C VAL A 240 -14.15 -14.02 12.14
N LYS A 241 -13.59 -14.61 13.20
CA LYS A 241 -13.89 -14.23 14.59
C LYS A 241 -13.61 -12.74 14.85
N ILE A 242 -12.49 -12.22 14.36
CA ILE A 242 -12.18 -10.79 14.50
C ILE A 242 -13.20 -9.91 13.77
N SER A 243 -13.72 -10.36 12.63
CA SER A 243 -14.73 -9.59 11.89
C SER A 243 -16.06 -9.48 12.63
N LEU A 244 -16.41 -10.48 13.45
CA LEU A 244 -17.66 -10.56 14.20
C LEU A 244 -17.54 -9.90 15.59
N GLN A 245 -16.51 -10.30 16.36
CA GLN A 245 -16.37 -9.93 17.78
C GLN A 245 -15.35 -8.82 18.04
N GLY A 246 -14.61 -8.38 17.01
CA GLY A 246 -13.49 -7.46 17.18
C GLY A 246 -12.17 -8.17 17.52
N LYS A 247 -11.11 -7.39 17.74
CA LYS A 247 -9.75 -7.93 17.88
C LYS A 247 -9.55 -8.59 19.25
N SER A 248 -9.10 -9.84 19.26
CA SER A 248 -8.53 -10.51 20.45
C SER A 248 -7.02 -10.70 20.29
N SER A 249 -6.29 -10.82 21.40
CA SER A 249 -4.84 -11.04 21.40
C SER A 249 -4.46 -12.36 20.71
N GLU A 250 -5.20 -13.43 21.01
CA GLU A 250 -5.02 -14.77 20.44
C GLU A 250 -5.23 -14.80 18.92
N ALA A 251 -6.38 -14.33 18.45
CA ALA A 251 -6.67 -14.33 17.01
C ALA A 251 -5.70 -13.42 16.25
N THR A 252 -5.31 -12.28 16.85
CA THR A 252 -4.30 -11.39 16.26
C THR A 252 -2.93 -12.08 16.16
N ARG A 253 -2.56 -12.91 17.13
CA ARG A 253 -1.30 -13.67 17.11
C ARG A 253 -1.31 -14.68 15.98
N ILE A 254 -2.33 -15.55 15.91
CA ILE A 254 -2.48 -16.60 14.88
C ILE A 254 -2.38 -16.01 13.45
N ILE A 255 -3.14 -14.94 13.19
CA ILE A 255 -3.15 -14.30 11.87
C ILE A 255 -1.77 -13.75 11.50
N ARG A 256 -1.05 -13.19 12.46
CA ARG A 256 0.24 -12.56 12.21
C ARG A 256 1.38 -13.57 12.11
N GLU A 257 1.34 -14.64 12.90
CA GLU A 257 2.28 -15.76 12.78
C GLU A 257 2.23 -16.34 11.36
N TYR A 258 1.03 -16.59 10.83
CA TYR A 258 0.87 -17.02 9.44
C TYR A 258 1.32 -15.93 8.44
N ALA A 259 0.98 -14.66 8.67
CA ALA A 259 1.40 -13.58 7.77
C ALA A 259 2.92 -13.32 7.72
N SER A 260 3.68 -13.93 8.63
CA SER A 260 5.14 -13.91 8.67
C SER A 260 5.77 -15.20 8.12
N SER A 261 4.97 -16.16 7.64
CA SER A 261 5.46 -17.42 7.09
C SER A 261 5.88 -17.29 5.63
N ASP A 262 6.67 -18.26 5.16
CA ASP A 262 7.10 -18.34 3.77
C ASP A 262 5.88 -18.56 2.85
N GLU A 263 4.90 -19.38 3.26
CA GLU A 263 3.70 -19.66 2.46
C GLU A 263 2.85 -18.41 2.18
N TYR A 264 2.77 -17.48 3.15
CA TYR A 264 2.11 -16.19 2.92
C TYR A 264 2.92 -15.29 1.98
N SER A 265 4.24 -15.31 2.16
CA SER A 265 5.18 -14.45 1.44
C SER A 265 5.32 -14.85 -0.03
N ASP A 266 5.35 -16.15 -0.32
CA ASP A 266 5.45 -16.72 -1.67
C ASP A 266 4.31 -16.25 -2.57
N ILE A 267 3.07 -16.22 -2.05
CA ILE A 267 1.90 -15.74 -2.79
C ILE A 267 2.01 -14.24 -3.10
N LEU A 268 2.53 -13.44 -2.16
CA LEU A 268 2.72 -12.02 -2.40
C LEU A 268 3.87 -11.75 -3.38
N LEU A 269 4.91 -12.58 -3.36
CA LEU A 269 6.00 -12.51 -4.33
C LEU A 269 5.50 -12.85 -5.74
N GLU A 270 4.71 -13.90 -5.90
CA GLU A 270 4.08 -14.27 -7.19
C GLU A 270 3.23 -13.11 -7.74
N LEU A 271 2.40 -12.50 -6.87
CA LEU A 271 1.59 -11.34 -7.24
C LEU A 271 2.42 -10.12 -7.65
N ASP A 272 3.54 -9.87 -6.97
CA ASP A 272 4.42 -8.76 -7.32
C ASP A 272 5.13 -9.04 -8.66
N LEU A 273 5.63 -10.27 -8.88
CA LEU A 273 6.30 -10.74 -10.11
C LEU A 273 5.43 -10.59 -11.37
N ILE A 274 4.12 -10.78 -11.24
CA ILE A 274 3.17 -10.57 -12.35
C ILE A 274 3.24 -9.15 -12.93
N THR A 275 3.63 -8.18 -12.10
CA THR A 275 3.70 -6.76 -12.49
C THR A 275 5.12 -6.26 -12.70
N GLU A 276 6.10 -7.15 -12.57
CA GLU A 276 7.51 -6.83 -12.74
C GLU A 276 7.87 -6.77 -14.22
N THR A 277 7.94 -5.54 -14.72
CA THR A 277 8.88 -5.11 -15.77
C THR A 277 8.85 -3.59 -15.82
N SER A 278 9.80 -2.92 -15.13
CA SER A 278 10.18 -1.49 -15.23
C SER A 278 9.86 -0.47 -14.09
N THR A 279 9.60 -0.87 -12.83
CA THR A 279 9.52 0.14 -11.72
C THR A 279 10.21 -0.20 -10.40
N GLU A 280 11.03 -1.26 -10.35
CA GLU A 280 12.02 -1.46 -9.29
C GLU A 280 13.26 -0.65 -9.60
N ASP A 281 13.09 0.68 -9.58
CA ASP A 281 14.20 1.58 -9.83
C ASP A 281 14.89 1.83 -8.48
N SER A 282 15.93 1.05 -8.19
CA SER A 282 16.89 1.34 -7.12
C SER A 282 17.68 2.62 -7.43
N GLN A 283 17.67 3.08 -8.69
CA GLN A 283 18.31 4.31 -9.14
C GLN A 283 17.41 5.53 -8.86
N GLY A 284 17.84 6.32 -7.89
CA GLY A 284 17.36 7.68 -7.67
C GLY A 284 17.99 8.65 -8.66
N LYS A 285 17.55 9.91 -8.60
CA LYS A 285 18.16 11.04 -9.29
C LYS A 285 19.57 11.32 -8.77
N HIS A 286 19.80 11.14 -7.47
CA HIS A 286 21.06 11.46 -6.80
C HIS A 286 21.73 10.22 -6.19
N TYR A 287 20.94 9.27 -5.67
CA TYR A 287 21.46 8.10 -4.96
C TYR A 287 21.05 6.78 -5.63
N ASN A 288 21.94 5.79 -5.63
CA ASN A 288 21.65 4.43 -6.08
C ASN A 288 21.58 3.49 -4.87
N LEU A 289 20.40 2.93 -4.60
CA LEU A 289 20.19 2.07 -3.43
C LEU A 289 20.96 0.75 -3.51
N ASP A 290 21.20 0.18 -4.69
CA ASP A 290 22.04 -1.02 -4.83
C ASP A 290 23.48 -0.74 -4.39
N ARG A 291 24.05 0.39 -4.81
CA ARG A 291 25.41 0.79 -4.39
C ARG A 291 25.50 0.97 -2.88
N LEU A 292 24.50 1.63 -2.29
CA LEU A 292 24.46 1.83 -0.84
C LEU A 292 24.27 0.51 -0.09
N PHE A 293 23.44 -0.40 -0.62
CA PHE A 293 23.27 -1.74 -0.05
C PHE A 293 24.59 -2.51 -0.04
N ASP A 294 25.32 -2.55 -1.16
CA ASP A 294 26.58 -3.31 -1.23
C ASP A 294 27.60 -2.79 -0.21
N LYS A 295 27.70 -1.47 -0.05
CA LYS A 295 28.54 -0.82 0.96
C LYS A 295 28.11 -1.21 2.38
N ILE A 296 26.83 -1.04 2.72
CA ILE A 296 26.30 -1.32 4.05
C ILE A 296 26.40 -2.83 4.39
N ASN A 297 26.13 -3.70 3.42
CA ASN A 297 26.23 -5.14 3.58
C ASN A 297 27.67 -5.57 3.90
N TYR A 298 28.64 -4.97 3.22
CA TYR A 298 30.05 -5.20 3.52
C TYR A 298 30.45 -4.70 4.92
N GLU A 299 30.11 -3.44 5.25
CA GLU A 299 30.55 -2.79 6.48
C GLU A 299 29.90 -3.36 7.75
N TYR A 300 28.59 -3.65 7.73
CA TYR A 300 27.83 -3.97 8.94
C TYR A 300 27.35 -5.42 9.00
N PHE A 301 27.32 -6.13 7.88
CA PHE A 301 26.77 -7.49 7.79
C PHE A 301 27.77 -8.52 7.24
N GLY A 302 29.03 -8.14 7.05
CA GLY A 302 30.09 -9.05 6.56
C GLY A 302 29.80 -9.65 5.19
N ALA A 303 29.03 -8.95 4.35
CA ALA A 303 28.54 -9.40 3.05
C ALA A 303 27.64 -10.66 3.08
N GLN A 304 27.01 -10.96 4.23
CA GLN A 304 26.17 -12.16 4.40
C GLN A 304 24.67 -11.89 4.24
N LEU A 305 24.22 -10.64 4.26
CA LEU A 305 22.80 -10.33 4.14
C LEU A 305 22.34 -10.50 2.69
N THR A 306 21.34 -11.34 2.46
CA THR A 306 20.71 -11.49 1.14
C THR A 306 20.04 -10.18 0.74
N LYS A 307 20.30 -9.69 -0.47
CA LYS A 307 19.78 -8.41 -0.94
C LYS A 307 18.24 -8.44 -1.07
N PRO A 308 17.50 -7.62 -0.31
CA PRO A 308 16.07 -7.44 -0.54
C PRO A 308 15.83 -6.62 -1.81
N ARG A 309 14.59 -6.60 -2.30
CA ARG A 309 14.19 -5.68 -3.37
C ARG A 309 14.26 -4.24 -2.85
N LEU A 310 14.99 -3.38 -3.54
CA LEU A 310 15.20 -1.99 -3.14
C LEU A 310 14.47 -1.06 -4.10
N MET A 311 13.70 -0.12 -3.55
CA MET A 311 13.02 0.86 -4.38
C MET A 311 12.86 2.20 -3.69
N TRP A 312 12.82 3.25 -4.51
CA TRP A 312 12.31 4.54 -4.07
C TRP A 312 10.77 4.53 -4.04
N SER A 313 10.20 5.15 -3.02
CA SER A 313 8.77 5.41 -2.96
C SER A 313 8.35 6.30 -4.14
N GLN A 314 7.11 6.16 -4.62
CA GLN A 314 6.63 7.00 -5.73
C GLN A 314 6.40 8.48 -5.37
N PHE A 315 6.32 8.80 -4.06
CA PHE A 315 6.02 10.15 -3.59
C PHE A 315 6.92 10.52 -2.42
N HIS A 316 7.28 11.81 -2.32
CA HIS A 316 8.02 12.34 -1.18
C HIS A 316 7.18 12.19 0.09
N THR A 317 7.72 11.55 1.13
CA THR A 317 7.08 11.38 2.44
C THR A 317 8.05 11.72 3.55
N TYR A 318 7.72 12.76 4.31
CA TYR A 318 8.52 13.25 5.44
C TYR A 318 8.09 12.64 6.79
N ARG A 319 7.04 11.81 6.80
CA ARG A 319 6.54 11.12 8.01
C ARG A 319 7.23 9.79 8.27
N LYS A 320 7.71 9.15 7.21
CA LYS A 320 8.34 7.84 7.23
C LYS A 320 9.36 7.81 6.11
N PHE A 321 10.62 7.66 6.48
CA PHE A 321 11.76 7.81 5.58
C PHE A 321 12.19 6.49 4.92
N GLY A 322 11.87 5.36 5.53
CA GLY A 322 12.07 4.02 4.98
C GLY A 322 11.06 3.04 5.57
N HIS A 323 10.88 1.90 4.91
CA HIS A 323 10.27 0.72 5.52
C HIS A 323 10.65 -0.59 4.84
N TYR A 324 10.87 -1.62 5.64
CA TYR A 324 10.94 -3.01 5.20
C TYR A 324 9.55 -3.68 5.22
N GLU A 325 9.28 -4.46 4.20
CA GLU A 325 8.09 -5.30 4.03
C GLU A 325 8.54 -6.77 4.02
N PRO A 326 8.54 -7.47 5.17
CA PRO A 326 9.05 -8.84 5.27
C PRO A 326 8.40 -9.80 4.28
N ALA A 327 7.06 -9.75 4.16
CA ALA A 327 6.30 -10.64 3.30
C ALA A 327 6.53 -10.44 1.78
N ARG A 328 7.30 -9.42 1.39
CA ARG A 328 7.69 -9.16 -0.01
C ARG A 328 9.21 -9.08 -0.18
N ASP A 329 9.94 -9.30 0.91
CA ASP A 329 11.36 -9.02 1.04
C ASP A 329 11.78 -7.69 0.37
N ARG A 330 11.06 -6.62 0.69
CA ARG A 330 11.18 -5.33 -0.02
C ARG A 330 11.44 -4.17 0.93
N ILE A 331 12.43 -3.35 0.61
CA ILE A 331 12.69 -2.07 1.27
C ILE A 331 12.28 -0.92 0.36
N VAL A 332 11.45 -0.03 0.91
CA VAL A 332 11.03 1.19 0.23
C VAL A 332 11.63 2.38 0.96
N ILE A 333 12.47 3.16 0.27
CA ILE A 333 13.07 4.39 0.79
C ILE A 333 12.30 5.60 0.27
N SER A 334 12.07 6.60 1.11
CA SER A 334 11.35 7.80 0.70
C SER A 334 12.11 8.57 -0.35
N LEU A 335 11.40 8.96 -1.42
CA LEU A 335 11.93 9.83 -2.47
C LEU A 335 12.33 11.22 -1.93
N ALA A 336 11.84 11.59 -0.74
CA ALA A 336 12.24 12.83 -0.06
C ALA A 336 13.73 12.86 0.32
N LEU A 337 14.41 11.71 0.34
CA LEU A 337 15.84 11.61 0.62
C LEU A 337 16.70 11.65 -0.65
N ASP A 338 16.09 11.52 -1.83
CA ASP A 338 16.76 11.53 -3.13
C ASP A 338 16.93 12.97 -3.66
N GLU A 339 17.60 13.82 -2.88
CA GLU A 339 17.89 15.21 -3.21
C GLU A 339 19.37 15.53 -2.94
N ILE A 340 19.97 16.38 -3.77
CA ILE A 340 21.39 16.77 -3.63
C ILE A 340 21.73 17.45 -2.28
N ALA A 341 20.73 18.06 -1.64
CA ALA A 341 20.91 18.73 -0.35
C ALA A 341 20.92 17.76 0.83
N ILE A 342 20.46 16.52 0.63
CA ILE A 342 20.47 15.47 1.65
C ILE A 342 21.80 14.75 1.53
N PRO A 343 22.63 14.67 2.60
CA PRO A 343 23.90 13.92 2.53
C PRO A 343 23.70 12.41 2.34
N GLU A 344 24.63 11.75 1.65
CA GLU A 344 24.61 10.29 1.39
C GLU A 344 24.46 9.48 2.70
N LEU A 345 25.15 9.90 3.78
CA LEU A 345 25.08 9.25 5.10
C LEU A 345 23.65 9.15 5.65
N VAL A 346 22.77 10.09 5.32
CA VAL A 346 21.37 10.09 5.79
C VAL A 346 20.59 8.99 5.08
N VAL A 347 20.81 8.83 3.77
CA VAL A 347 20.19 7.77 2.97
C VAL A 347 20.74 6.40 3.39
N GLU A 348 22.05 6.32 3.61
CA GLU A 348 22.71 5.12 4.13
C GLU A 348 22.14 4.71 5.47
N PHE A 349 21.98 5.64 6.40
CA PHE A 349 21.44 5.35 7.73
C PHE A 349 20.01 4.81 7.65
N VAL A 350 19.14 5.43 6.84
CA VAL A 350 17.76 4.96 6.68
C VAL A 350 17.74 3.57 6.03
N LEU A 351 18.55 3.33 4.99
CA LEU A 351 18.65 2.00 4.37
C LEU A 351 19.20 0.97 5.36
N TYR A 352 20.21 1.31 6.15
CA TYR A 352 20.78 0.47 7.19
C TYR A 352 19.73 0.10 8.24
N HIS A 353 18.93 1.06 8.71
CA HIS A 353 17.81 0.81 9.62
C HIS A 353 16.82 -0.22 9.06
N GLU A 354 16.46 -0.10 7.78
CA GLU A 354 15.56 -1.06 7.12
C GLU A 354 16.21 -2.43 6.92
N LEU A 355 17.51 -2.50 6.70
CA LEU A 355 18.26 -3.76 6.64
C LEU A 355 18.37 -4.41 8.02
N LEU A 356 18.45 -3.65 9.11
CA LEU A 356 18.39 -4.19 10.46
C LEU A 356 17.04 -4.84 10.76
N HIS A 357 15.94 -4.31 10.22
CA HIS A 357 14.62 -4.95 10.32
C HIS A 357 14.62 -6.33 9.64
N LYS A 358 15.28 -6.45 8.49
CA LYS A 358 15.48 -7.73 7.82
C LYS A 358 16.37 -8.66 8.63
N TYR A 359 17.51 -8.17 9.11
CA TYR A 359 18.50 -8.96 9.82
C TYR A 359 18.00 -9.54 11.14
N HIS A 360 17.30 -8.74 11.95
CA HIS A 360 16.77 -9.18 13.24
C HIS A 360 15.42 -9.89 13.15
N GLY A 361 14.67 -9.66 12.07
CA GLY A 361 13.29 -10.10 11.94
C GLY A 361 12.37 -9.50 13.01
N GLU A 362 11.18 -10.08 13.15
CA GLU A 362 10.19 -9.65 14.14
C GLU A 362 10.23 -10.56 15.37
N LYS A 363 10.49 -10.01 16.57
CA LYS A 363 10.35 -10.77 17.82
C LYS A 363 8.99 -10.51 18.47
N TRP A 364 8.37 -11.57 18.97
CA TRP A 364 7.12 -11.50 19.74
C TRP A 364 7.42 -11.62 21.24
N VAL A 365 7.17 -10.56 21.99
CA VAL A 365 7.34 -10.54 23.46
C VAL A 365 6.01 -10.16 24.10
N ASN A 366 5.44 -11.05 24.92
CA ASN A 366 4.16 -10.84 25.62
C ASN A 366 2.99 -10.47 24.68
N GLY A 367 2.92 -11.11 23.50
CA GLY A 367 1.87 -10.83 22.49
C GLY A 367 1.97 -9.46 21.83
N ARG A 368 3.04 -8.69 22.11
CA ARG A 368 3.38 -7.44 21.42
C ARG A 368 4.57 -7.67 20.50
N ARG A 369 4.46 -7.10 19.30
CA ARG A 369 5.55 -7.10 18.32
C ARG A 369 6.63 -6.15 18.80
N MET A 370 7.84 -6.65 19.02
CA MET A 370 9.03 -5.87 19.35
C MET A 370 9.97 -5.92 18.15
N VAL A 371 9.98 -4.83 17.38
CA VAL A 371 10.82 -4.70 16.18
C VAL A 371 12.15 -4.03 16.49
N HIS A 372 12.16 -3.12 17.46
CA HIS A 372 13.35 -2.44 17.96
C HIS A 372 13.76 -3.00 19.32
N THR A 373 14.25 -4.24 19.34
CA THR A 373 14.77 -4.91 20.54
C THR A 373 16.04 -4.20 21.06
N PRO A 374 16.53 -4.50 22.26
CA PRO A 374 17.82 -3.98 22.72
C PRO A 374 18.98 -4.33 21.76
N GLU A 375 18.97 -5.54 21.18
CA GLU A 375 19.98 -5.93 20.18
C GLU A 375 19.89 -5.09 18.90
N PHE A 376 18.66 -4.85 18.42
CA PHE A 376 18.43 -3.96 17.27
C PHE A 376 19.01 -2.57 17.54
N ARG A 377 18.66 -1.97 18.69
CA ARG A 377 19.12 -0.63 19.06
C ARG A 377 20.64 -0.57 19.23
N HIS A 378 21.23 -1.65 19.74
CA HIS A 378 22.68 -1.75 19.82
C HIS A 378 23.33 -1.70 18.44
N HIS A 379 22.89 -2.54 17.50
CA HIS A 379 23.42 -2.50 16.13
C HIS A 379 23.13 -1.17 15.42
N GLU A 380 21.93 -0.63 15.57
CA GLU A 380 21.57 0.68 15.03
C GLU A 380 22.55 1.78 15.48
N SER A 381 22.92 1.79 16.76
CA SER A 381 23.89 2.73 17.33
C SER A 381 25.34 2.52 16.85
N GLN A 382 25.66 1.38 16.20
CA GLN A 382 26.98 1.14 15.63
C GLN A 382 27.17 1.84 14.27
N PHE A 383 26.13 2.42 13.69
CA PHE A 383 26.26 3.18 12.45
C PHE A 383 27.25 4.34 12.65
N GLN A 384 28.28 4.42 11.80
CA GLN A 384 29.40 5.34 11.99
C GLN A 384 28.98 6.81 12.17
N PHE A 385 27.89 7.24 11.51
CA PHE A 385 27.37 8.60 11.54
C PHE A 385 25.99 8.70 12.20
N TYR A 386 25.71 7.85 13.19
CA TYR A 386 24.38 7.73 13.82
C TYR A 386 23.81 9.09 14.26
N ASP A 387 24.54 9.83 15.09
CA ASP A 387 24.07 11.10 15.66
C ASP A 387 23.83 12.16 14.57
N GLU A 388 24.70 12.21 13.56
CA GLU A 388 24.58 13.15 12.44
C GLU A 388 23.35 12.85 11.57
N ALA A 389 23.11 11.57 11.28
CA ALA A 389 21.97 11.13 10.49
C ALA A 389 20.65 11.39 11.23
N GLU A 390 20.55 11.04 12.51
CA GLU A 390 19.37 11.30 13.35
C GLU A 390 19.05 12.80 13.44
N ALA A 391 20.06 13.65 13.62
CA ALA A 391 19.87 15.11 13.64
C ALA A 391 19.28 15.63 12.32
N TRP A 392 19.77 15.11 11.19
CA TRP A 392 19.23 15.43 9.86
C TRP A 392 17.78 14.97 9.69
N LEU A 393 17.47 13.72 10.04
CA LEU A 393 16.12 13.16 9.91
C LEU A 393 15.11 13.90 10.79
N SER A 394 15.49 14.24 12.03
CA SER A 394 14.65 15.05 12.92
C SER A 394 14.33 16.42 12.32
N LYS A 395 15.32 17.09 11.71
CA LYS A 395 15.12 18.37 11.02
C LYS A 395 14.16 18.22 9.83
N LEU A 396 14.32 17.16 9.03
CA LEU A 396 13.44 16.89 7.89
C LEU A 396 12.00 16.57 8.30
N ALA A 397 11.82 15.82 9.39
CA ALA A 397 10.50 15.44 9.90
C ALA A 397 9.70 16.63 10.47
N SER A 398 10.39 17.73 10.79
CA SER A 398 9.76 18.96 11.32
C SER A 398 9.21 19.92 10.26
N ARG A 399 9.42 19.61 8.97
CA ARG A 399 8.87 20.33 7.81
C ARG A 399 7.45 19.86 7.50
#